data_AF-A0A914SIX6-F1
#
_entry.id   AF-A0A914SIX6-F1
#
_cell.length_a   1.000
_cell.length_b   1.000
_cell.length_c   1.000
_cell.angle_alpha   90.00
_cell.angle_beta   90.00
_cell.angle_gamma   90.00
#
_symmetry.space_group_name_H-M   'P 1'
#
loop_
_entity.id
_entity.type
_entity.pdbx_description
1 polymer ?
#
loop_
_entity_poly.entity_id
_entity_poly.type
_entity_poly.pdbx_seq_one_letter_code
_entity_poly.pdbx_strand_id
1 'polypeptide(L)'
;MVCPRNVNGLKLDEDYVKTPSGNYFVKPHLRKGLLADILEDLLSARKRAKNELKNEKDPFRANSVYGFTGATVGKLPCLEISQSVTSYGREMIDLTKASVEEIFKAGAFDGKVKKDASVIYGDTDSVMVRFFVDTVAEAMELGHIAANEVSKKFVKPIKLEFEKVYFPYLLINKKRYAGLYYTKPDVHDKMDCKGLETVRRDNCPLVATVLNNCLEKLMIDRNANAALEYAKRVISDLLCYRIDISMLIISKELTR
;
A
#
# COMPACT_ATOMS: atom_id res chain seq x y z
N MET A 1 -21.86 14.95 -13.16
CA MET A 1 -22.84 13.84 -13.13
C MET A 1 -24.04 14.25 -13.94
N VAL A 2 -24.48 13.41 -14.87
CA VAL A 2 -25.67 13.67 -15.69
C VAL A 2 -26.73 12.66 -15.29
N CYS A 3 -27.93 13.16 -15.00
CA CYS A 3 -29.07 12.30 -14.70
C CYS A 3 -29.39 11.46 -15.95
N PRO A 4 -29.75 10.16 -15.85
CA PRO A 4 -30.03 9.30 -17.02
C PRO A 4 -31.06 9.87 -18.01
N ARG A 5 -31.92 10.80 -17.55
CA ARG A 5 -32.92 11.50 -18.38
C ARG A 5 -32.32 12.61 -19.27
N ASN A 6 -31.13 13.10 -18.95
CA ASN A 6 -30.46 14.22 -19.65
C ASN A 6 -29.38 13.75 -20.63
N VAL A 7 -29.33 12.45 -20.94
CA VAL A 7 -28.35 11.85 -21.87
C VAL A 7 -28.91 11.74 -23.30
N ASN A 8 -30.17 12.12 -23.51
CA ASN A 8 -30.80 12.13 -24.84
C ASN A 8 -30.06 13.10 -25.77
N GLY A 9 -29.38 12.55 -26.78
CA GLY A 9 -28.59 13.29 -27.77
C GLY A 9 -27.08 13.29 -27.54
N LEU A 10 -26.58 12.69 -26.45
CA LEU A 10 -25.15 12.51 -26.21
C LEU A 10 -24.71 11.10 -26.60
N LYS A 11 -23.50 10.95 -27.13
CA LYS A 11 -22.93 9.66 -27.51
C LYS A 11 -22.07 9.04 -26.39
N LEU A 12 -22.27 7.74 -26.14
CA LEU A 12 -21.45 6.98 -25.20
C LEU A 12 -19.99 6.94 -25.67
N ASP A 13 -19.04 7.10 -24.75
CA ASP A 13 -17.59 7.11 -24.96
C ASP A 13 -17.06 8.24 -25.86
N GLU A 14 -17.93 9.08 -26.44
CA GLU A 14 -17.56 10.37 -27.04
C GLU A 14 -17.89 11.50 -26.06
N ASP A 15 -19.15 11.63 -25.66
CA ASP A 15 -19.68 12.76 -24.88
C ASP A 15 -19.78 12.46 -23.38
N TYR A 16 -20.07 11.22 -23.03
CA TYR A 16 -20.20 10.78 -21.64
C TYR A 16 -19.65 9.37 -21.45
N VAL A 17 -19.27 9.06 -20.21
CA VAL A 17 -18.81 7.74 -19.77
C VAL A 17 -19.77 7.16 -18.76
N LYS A 18 -19.95 5.84 -18.81
CA LYS A 18 -20.69 5.07 -17.81
C LYS A 18 -19.69 4.42 -16.86
N THR A 19 -19.86 4.65 -15.56
CA THR A 19 -18.99 4.04 -14.55
C THR A 19 -19.41 2.59 -14.27
N PRO A 20 -18.52 1.78 -13.68
CA PRO A 20 -18.86 0.40 -13.30
C PRO A 20 -20.02 0.29 -12.32
N SER A 21 -20.24 1.33 -11.49
CA SER A 21 -21.39 1.41 -10.59
C SER A 21 -22.68 1.86 -11.29
N GLY A 22 -22.67 2.05 -12.61
CA GLY A 22 -23.83 2.42 -13.41
C GLY A 22 -24.13 3.92 -13.47
N ASN A 23 -23.23 4.78 -12.99
CA ASN A 23 -23.42 6.24 -13.00
C ASN A 23 -22.89 6.88 -14.28
N TYR A 24 -23.38 8.08 -14.63
CA TYR A 24 -23.04 8.75 -15.88
C TYR A 24 -22.30 10.08 -15.65
N PHE A 25 -21.18 10.26 -16.33
CA PHE A 25 -20.35 11.47 -16.25
C PHE A 25 -20.05 12.00 -17.66
N VAL A 26 -20.22 13.31 -17.88
CA VAL A 26 -19.82 13.96 -19.12
C VAL A 26 -18.31 14.15 -19.18
N LYS A 27 -17.78 14.14 -20.40
CA LYS A 27 -16.36 14.43 -20.65
C LYS A 27 -16.04 15.92 -20.55
N PRO A 28 -14.75 16.28 -20.37
CA PRO A 28 -14.33 17.66 -20.14
C PRO A 28 -14.69 18.65 -21.27
N HIS A 29 -14.84 18.20 -22.52
CA HIS A 29 -15.22 19.09 -23.64
C HIS A 29 -16.63 19.66 -23.51
N LEU A 30 -17.53 18.97 -22.80
CA LEU A 30 -18.87 19.48 -22.51
C LEU A 30 -18.90 20.31 -21.22
N ARG A 31 -18.25 19.83 -20.17
CA ARG A 31 -18.17 20.53 -18.88
C ARG A 31 -16.96 20.07 -18.08
N LYS A 32 -16.05 21.00 -17.78
CA LYS A 32 -14.97 20.76 -16.80
C LYS A 32 -15.56 20.73 -15.39
N GLY A 33 -15.16 19.73 -14.60
CA GLY A 33 -15.67 19.55 -13.23
C GLY A 33 -14.87 20.35 -12.21
N LEU A 34 -15.56 21.09 -11.33
CA LEU A 34 -14.93 21.89 -10.27
C LEU A 34 -14.03 21.05 -9.34
N LEU A 35 -14.44 19.82 -9.00
CA LEU A 35 -13.64 18.91 -8.17
C LEU A 35 -12.33 18.49 -8.84
N ALA A 36 -12.31 18.39 -10.17
CA ALA A 36 -11.10 18.03 -10.90
C ALA A 36 -10.09 19.19 -10.84
N ASP A 37 -10.56 20.43 -10.99
CA ASP A 37 -9.72 21.64 -10.87
C ASP A 37 -9.11 21.76 -9.47
N ILE A 38 -9.95 21.64 -8.43
CA ILE A 38 -9.47 21.70 -7.03
C ILE A 38 -8.45 20.58 -6.76
N LEU A 39 -8.68 19.37 -7.27
CA LEU A 39 -7.75 18.25 -7.08
C LEU A 39 -6.42 18.50 -7.81
N GLU A 40 -6.46 19.07 -9.01
CA GLU A 40 -5.26 19.43 -9.78
C GLU A 40 -4.41 20.46 -9.03
N ASP A 41 -5.06 21.49 -8.46
CA ASP A 41 -4.39 22.50 -7.63
C ASP A 41 -3.79 21.87 -6.36
N LEU A 42 -4.53 21.03 -5.65
CA LEU A 42 -4.04 20.34 -4.45
C LEU A 42 -2.88 19.38 -4.76
N LEU A 43 -2.94 18.65 -5.87
CA LEU A 43 -1.86 17.77 -6.32
C LEU A 43 -0.61 18.58 -6.71
N SER A 44 -0.78 19.72 -7.39
CA SER A 44 0.33 20.61 -7.75
C SER A 44 1.01 21.17 -6.49
N ALA A 45 0.22 21.61 -5.50
CA ALA A 45 0.71 22.08 -4.21
C ALA A 45 1.45 20.98 -3.44
N ARG A 46 0.88 19.77 -3.38
CA ARG A 46 1.52 18.62 -2.74
C ARG A 46 2.83 18.23 -3.43
N LYS A 47 2.90 18.33 -4.76
CA LYS A 47 4.12 18.06 -5.52
C LYS A 47 5.21 19.09 -5.20
N ARG A 48 4.87 20.37 -5.10
CA ARG A 48 5.81 21.43 -4.65
C ARG A 48 6.32 21.16 -3.24
N ALA A 49 5.43 20.90 -2.29
CA ALA A 49 5.80 20.61 -0.91
C ALA A 49 6.71 19.36 -0.78
N LYS A 50 6.44 18.28 -1.53
CA LYS A 50 7.32 17.10 -1.57
C LYS A 50 8.70 17.41 -2.14
N ASN A 51 8.79 18.28 -3.15
CA ASN A 51 10.08 18.69 -3.73
C ASN A 51 10.88 19.55 -2.74
N GLU A 52 10.22 20.46 -2.02
CA GLU A 52 10.84 21.23 -0.95
C GLU A 52 11.32 20.32 0.18
N LEU A 53 10.53 19.34 0.58
CA LEU A 53 10.87 18.36 1.61
C LEU A 53 12.13 17.55 1.28
N LYS A 54 12.36 17.24 0.01
CA LYS A 54 13.59 16.53 -0.43
C LYS A 54 14.85 17.38 -0.26
N ASN A 55 14.70 18.70 -0.25
CA ASN A 55 15.80 19.66 -0.10
C ASN A 55 15.97 20.14 1.35
N GLU A 56 14.95 19.95 2.18
CA GLU A 56 14.93 20.35 3.58
C GLU A 56 15.72 19.35 4.44
N LYS A 57 16.64 19.86 5.26
CA LYS A 57 17.51 19.03 6.11
C LYS A 57 17.04 18.99 7.58
N ASP A 58 16.07 19.82 7.94
CA ASP A 58 15.53 19.92 9.30
C ASP A 58 14.26 19.05 9.51
N PRO A 59 14.29 18.01 10.38
CA PRO A 59 13.16 17.14 10.66
C PRO A 59 11.93 17.83 11.28
N PHE A 60 12.09 18.97 11.97
CA PHE A 60 10.98 19.63 12.66
C PHE A 60 10.06 20.39 11.71
N ARG A 61 10.62 21.08 10.71
CA ARG A 61 9.85 21.84 9.72
C ARG A 61 9.08 20.95 8.74
N ALA A 62 9.64 19.78 8.42
CA ALA A 62 9.04 18.73 7.60
C ALA A 62 7.66 18.27 8.10
N ASN A 63 7.50 18.13 9.43
CA ASN A 63 6.30 17.57 10.04
C ASN A 63 5.13 18.57 10.15
N SER A 64 5.41 19.87 10.27
CA SER A 64 4.37 20.91 10.37
C SER A 64 3.62 21.16 9.05
N VAL A 65 4.29 21.04 7.91
CA VAL A 65 3.66 21.20 6.58
C VAL A 65 2.70 20.04 6.27
N TYR A 66 2.99 18.84 6.78
CA TYR A 66 2.20 17.63 6.54
C TYR A 66 0.87 17.59 7.31
N GLY A 67 0.80 18.24 8.48
CA GLY A 67 -0.38 18.21 9.35
C GLY A 67 -1.56 19.07 8.88
N PHE A 68 -1.34 20.05 7.99
CA PHE A 68 -2.33 21.07 7.65
C PHE A 68 -3.38 20.63 6.60
N THR A 69 -3.12 19.57 5.82
CA THR A 69 -3.99 19.16 4.69
C THR A 69 -5.04 18.10 5.05
N GLY A 70 -5.22 17.76 6.33
CA GLY A 70 -5.94 16.55 6.77
C GLY A 70 -7.37 16.73 7.31
N ALA A 71 -8.02 17.89 7.15
CA ALA A 71 -9.34 18.13 7.73
C ALA A 71 -10.49 17.75 6.79
N THR A 72 -11.17 16.63 7.07
CA THR A 72 -12.34 16.12 6.32
C THR A 72 -13.59 16.05 7.18
N VAL A 73 -14.25 17.19 7.41
CA VAL A 73 -15.66 17.21 7.82
C VAL A 73 -16.40 18.10 6.83
N GLY A 74 -17.02 17.48 5.83
CA GLY A 74 -17.65 18.17 4.69
C GLY A 74 -19.19 18.14 4.73
N LYS A 75 -19.82 19.21 4.21
CA LYS A 75 -21.28 19.42 4.21
C LYS A 75 -22.00 18.97 2.93
N LEU A 76 -21.35 18.22 2.04
CA LEU A 76 -21.90 17.91 0.70
C LEU A 76 -21.59 16.47 0.26
N PRO A 77 -22.29 15.45 0.80
CA PRO A 77 -22.09 14.06 0.40
C PRO A 77 -22.66 13.81 -1.01
N CYS A 78 -21.85 13.23 -1.90
CA CYS A 78 -22.31 12.67 -3.17
C CYS A 78 -21.90 11.19 -3.22
N LEU A 79 -22.87 10.31 -2.97
CA LEU A 79 -22.65 8.87 -2.84
C LEU A 79 -22.29 8.24 -4.19
N GLU A 80 -22.83 8.76 -5.28
CA GLU A 80 -22.63 8.28 -6.64
C GLU A 80 -21.19 8.46 -7.12
N ILE A 81 -20.56 9.59 -6.75
CA ILE A 81 -19.13 9.81 -6.99
C ILE A 81 -18.30 8.83 -6.17
N SER A 82 -18.63 8.67 -4.88
CA SER A 82 -17.90 7.78 -3.97
C SER A 82 -17.96 6.31 -4.41
N GLN A 83 -19.13 5.85 -4.83
CA GLN A 83 -19.34 4.51 -5.40
C GLN A 83 -18.59 4.33 -6.72
N SER A 84 -18.59 5.34 -7.58
CA SER A 84 -17.86 5.26 -8.85
C SER A 84 -16.35 5.18 -8.64
N VAL A 85 -15.79 5.98 -7.72
CA VAL A 85 -14.36 5.96 -7.39
C VAL A 85 -13.95 4.60 -6.80
N THR A 86 -14.73 4.07 -5.85
CA THR A 86 -14.42 2.77 -5.23
C THR A 86 -14.56 1.60 -6.21
N SER A 87 -15.49 1.66 -7.16
CA SER A 87 -15.63 0.63 -8.20
C SER A 87 -14.50 0.70 -9.23
N TYR A 88 -14.13 1.90 -9.71
CA TYR A 88 -12.92 2.04 -10.54
C TYR A 88 -11.66 1.55 -9.81
N GLY A 89 -11.53 1.85 -8.50
CA GLY A 89 -10.41 1.35 -7.69
C GLY A 89 -10.28 -0.17 -7.75
N ARG A 90 -11.40 -0.89 -7.62
CA ARG A 90 -11.42 -2.37 -7.71
C ARG A 90 -11.06 -2.88 -9.10
N GLU A 91 -11.66 -2.32 -10.15
CA GLU A 91 -11.34 -2.71 -11.53
C GLU A 91 -9.87 -2.45 -11.89
N MET A 92 -9.30 -1.34 -11.40
CA MET A 92 -7.88 -1.03 -11.65
C MET A 92 -6.96 -2.05 -10.99
N ILE A 93 -7.28 -2.55 -9.80
CA ILE A 93 -6.50 -3.60 -9.13
C ILE A 93 -6.62 -4.91 -9.91
N ASP A 94 -7.82 -5.29 -10.31
CA ASP A 94 -8.06 -6.53 -11.06
C ASP A 94 -7.35 -6.50 -12.43
N LEU A 95 -7.41 -5.36 -13.13
CA LEU A 95 -6.69 -5.13 -14.38
C LEU A 95 -5.16 -5.18 -14.17
N THR A 96 -4.67 -4.59 -13.08
CA THR A 96 -3.25 -4.62 -12.73
C THR A 96 -2.80 -6.06 -12.51
N LYS A 97 -3.56 -6.83 -11.73
CA LYS A 97 -3.28 -8.24 -11.49
C LYS A 97 -3.23 -9.03 -12.80
N ALA A 98 -4.30 -8.96 -13.60
CA ALA A 98 -4.39 -9.68 -14.86
C ALA A 98 -3.24 -9.30 -15.81
N SER A 99 -2.88 -8.01 -15.86
CA SER A 99 -1.79 -7.54 -16.72
C SER A 99 -0.43 -8.06 -16.29
N VAL A 100 -0.15 -8.09 -14.98
CA VAL A 100 1.11 -8.64 -14.47
C VAL A 100 1.21 -10.14 -14.77
N GLU A 101 0.16 -10.90 -14.52
CA GLU A 101 0.13 -12.35 -14.78
C GLU A 101 0.19 -12.68 -16.28
N GLU A 102 -0.30 -11.79 -17.14
CA GLU A 102 -0.22 -11.92 -18.61
C GLU A 102 1.18 -11.62 -19.14
N ILE A 103 1.83 -10.53 -18.67
CA ILE A 103 3.11 -10.05 -19.18
C ILE A 103 4.28 -10.92 -18.68
N PHE A 104 4.23 -11.36 -17.42
CA PHE A 104 5.33 -12.06 -16.75
C PHE A 104 5.08 -13.57 -16.69
N LYS A 105 4.95 -14.20 -17.85
CA LYS A 105 4.89 -15.66 -17.99
C LYS A 105 6.30 -16.28 -18.06
N ALA A 106 6.39 -17.57 -17.77
CA ALA A 106 7.63 -18.33 -17.86
C ALA A 106 8.26 -18.18 -19.27
N GLY A 107 9.54 -17.85 -19.31
CA GLY A 107 10.29 -17.58 -20.55
C GLY A 107 10.22 -16.13 -21.05
N ALA A 108 9.39 -15.26 -20.44
CA ALA A 108 9.38 -13.83 -20.78
C ALA A 108 10.69 -13.14 -20.38
N PHE A 109 10.99 -12.03 -21.08
CA PHE A 109 12.19 -11.20 -20.88
C PHE A 109 13.49 -12.01 -20.98
N ASP A 110 13.72 -12.65 -22.12
CA ASP A 110 14.93 -13.46 -22.40
C ASP A 110 15.19 -14.56 -21.37
N GLY A 111 14.12 -15.15 -20.81
CA GLY A 111 14.22 -16.22 -19.81
C GLY A 111 14.52 -15.74 -18.38
N LYS A 112 14.53 -14.42 -18.12
CA LYS A 112 14.65 -13.88 -16.74
C LYS A 112 13.49 -14.36 -15.85
N VAL A 113 12.31 -14.54 -16.42
CA VAL A 113 11.13 -15.07 -15.71
C VAL A 113 11.14 -16.59 -15.79
N LYS A 114 11.63 -17.25 -14.74
CA LYS A 114 11.69 -18.73 -14.67
C LYS A 114 10.32 -19.38 -14.52
N LYS A 115 9.37 -18.68 -13.88
CA LYS A 115 8.01 -19.14 -13.58
C LYS A 115 7.04 -17.99 -13.71
N ASP A 116 5.79 -18.30 -14.02
CA ASP A 116 4.71 -17.32 -14.09
C ASP A 116 4.65 -16.49 -12.80
N ALA A 117 4.73 -15.17 -12.94
CA ALA A 117 4.57 -14.28 -11.81
C ALA A 117 3.14 -14.37 -11.26
N SER A 118 3.00 -14.24 -9.95
CA SER A 118 1.70 -14.33 -9.29
C SER A 118 1.50 -13.17 -8.32
N VAL A 119 0.30 -12.58 -8.33
CA VAL A 119 -0.07 -11.56 -7.35
C VAL A 119 -0.52 -12.24 -6.06
N ILE A 120 0.28 -12.11 -5.01
CA ILE A 120 0.07 -12.80 -3.72
C ILE A 120 -0.79 -12.01 -2.74
N TYR A 121 -0.88 -10.69 -2.93
CA TYR A 121 -1.66 -9.80 -2.07
C TYR A 121 -1.97 -8.50 -2.80
N GLY A 122 -3.06 -7.83 -2.39
CA GLY A 122 -3.38 -6.48 -2.83
C GLY A 122 -4.19 -5.76 -1.75
N ASP A 123 -3.92 -4.47 -1.57
CA ASP A 123 -4.64 -3.62 -0.63
C ASP A 123 -4.88 -2.25 -1.25
N THR A 124 -6.15 -1.97 -1.57
CA THR A 124 -6.73 -0.69 -2.02
C THR A 124 -6.11 -0.03 -3.26
N ASP A 125 -4.81 0.23 -3.25
CA ASP A 125 -4.02 0.91 -4.28
C ASP A 125 -2.66 0.24 -4.52
N SER A 126 -2.38 -0.89 -3.88
CA SER A 126 -1.11 -1.62 -3.98
C SER A 126 -1.32 -3.10 -4.32
N VAL A 127 -0.38 -3.65 -5.09
CA VAL A 127 -0.31 -5.09 -5.40
C VAL A 127 1.07 -5.61 -5.05
N MET A 128 1.12 -6.82 -4.49
CA MET A 128 2.35 -7.52 -4.16
C MET A 128 2.52 -8.69 -5.12
N VAL A 129 3.59 -8.63 -5.91
CA VAL A 129 3.86 -9.59 -6.97
C VAL A 129 5.03 -10.47 -6.57
N ARG A 130 4.88 -11.78 -6.73
CA ARG A 130 5.95 -12.75 -6.59
C ARG A 130 6.47 -13.13 -7.98
N PHE A 131 7.69 -12.69 -8.30
CA PHE A 131 8.35 -12.96 -9.58
C PHE A 131 9.17 -14.27 -9.63
N PHE A 132 9.30 -14.98 -8.50
CA PHE A 132 10.07 -16.24 -8.39
C PHE A 132 11.54 -16.13 -8.85
N VAL A 133 12.16 -14.99 -8.59
CA VAL A 133 13.60 -14.75 -8.78
C VAL A 133 14.37 -14.95 -7.48
N ASP A 134 15.68 -15.17 -7.59
CA ASP A 134 16.53 -15.54 -6.46
C ASP A 134 17.15 -14.31 -5.77
N THR A 135 17.26 -13.18 -6.48
CA THR A 135 17.90 -11.97 -5.96
C THR A 135 16.94 -10.79 -5.81
N VAL A 136 17.21 -9.92 -4.84
CA VAL A 136 16.47 -8.67 -4.64
C VAL A 136 16.64 -7.72 -5.83
N ALA A 137 17.84 -7.67 -6.41
CA ALA A 137 18.15 -6.82 -7.56
C ALA A 137 17.28 -7.16 -8.79
N GLU A 138 17.17 -8.44 -9.14
CA GLU A 138 16.30 -8.89 -10.23
C GLU A 138 14.83 -8.60 -9.95
N ALA A 139 14.38 -8.79 -8.70
CA ALA A 139 13.01 -8.49 -8.30
C ALA A 139 12.69 -6.99 -8.43
N MET A 140 13.64 -6.13 -8.10
CA MET A 140 13.51 -4.67 -8.28
C MET A 140 13.46 -4.30 -9.76
N GLU A 141 14.35 -4.87 -10.60
CA GLU A 141 14.35 -4.61 -12.05
C GLU A 141 12.99 -4.99 -12.68
N LEU A 142 12.51 -6.21 -12.41
CA LEU A 142 11.21 -6.68 -12.89
C LEU A 142 10.05 -5.85 -12.33
N GLY A 143 10.14 -5.41 -11.07
CA GLY A 143 9.17 -4.52 -10.46
C GLY A 143 9.06 -3.16 -11.17
N HIS A 144 10.20 -2.56 -11.54
CA HIS A 144 10.23 -1.33 -12.34
C HIS A 144 9.63 -1.52 -13.74
N ILE A 145 9.97 -2.63 -14.41
CA ILE A 145 9.41 -2.96 -15.72
C ILE A 145 7.89 -3.15 -15.60
N ALA A 146 7.43 -3.92 -14.62
CA ALA A 146 6.01 -4.17 -14.39
C ALA A 146 5.24 -2.87 -14.15
N ALA A 147 5.75 -1.99 -13.29
CA ALA A 147 5.13 -0.70 -13.03
C ALA A 147 5.00 0.15 -14.30
N ASN A 148 6.04 0.17 -15.14
CA ASN A 148 6.05 0.93 -16.39
C ASN A 148 5.09 0.34 -17.44
N GLU A 149 5.11 -0.98 -17.66
CA GLU A 149 4.25 -1.63 -18.65
C GLU A 149 2.76 -1.55 -18.26
N VAL A 150 2.45 -1.78 -16.98
CA VAL A 150 1.07 -1.72 -16.50
C VAL A 150 0.55 -0.27 -16.51
N SER A 151 1.41 0.71 -16.24
CA SER A 151 1.04 2.14 -16.36
C SER A 151 0.60 2.53 -17.77
N LYS A 152 1.12 1.89 -18.84
CA LYS A 152 0.72 2.19 -20.23
C LYS A 152 -0.72 1.80 -20.53
N LYS A 153 -1.29 0.83 -19.79
CA LYS A 153 -2.68 0.38 -19.95
C LYS A 153 -3.69 1.35 -19.31
N PHE A 154 -3.24 2.28 -18.46
CA PHE A 154 -4.11 3.24 -17.80
C PHE A 154 -4.15 4.60 -18.51
N VAL A 155 -5.25 5.32 -18.32
CA VAL A 155 -5.40 6.70 -18.80
C VAL A 155 -4.58 7.64 -17.92
N LYS A 156 -3.79 8.53 -18.54
CA LYS A 156 -3.08 9.60 -17.82
C LYS A 156 -4.09 10.42 -16.99
N PRO A 157 -3.79 10.78 -15.72
CA PRO A 157 -2.49 10.80 -15.05
C PRO A 157 -2.19 9.57 -14.19
N ILE A 158 -2.94 8.48 -14.32
CA ILE A 158 -2.75 7.28 -13.49
C ILE A 158 -1.44 6.61 -13.87
N LYS A 159 -0.58 6.39 -12.87
CA LYS A 159 0.73 5.76 -13.04
C LYS A 159 1.01 4.87 -11.83
N LEU A 160 1.42 3.64 -12.10
CA LEU A 160 1.98 2.75 -11.10
C LEU A 160 3.47 3.03 -10.95
N GLU A 161 3.94 3.01 -9.71
CA GLU A 161 5.35 3.15 -9.39
C GLU A 161 5.77 1.95 -8.55
N PHE A 162 6.93 1.39 -8.90
CA PHE A 162 7.58 0.43 -8.03
C PHE A 162 8.03 1.14 -6.76
N GLU A 163 7.70 0.58 -5.60
CA GLU A 163 8.03 1.18 -4.31
C GLU A 163 9.17 0.44 -3.59
N LYS A 164 9.09 -0.90 -3.52
CA LYS A 164 9.95 -1.72 -2.64
C LYS A 164 9.87 -3.21 -2.94
N VAL A 165 10.88 -3.95 -2.46
CA VAL A 165 10.86 -5.42 -2.37
C VAL A 165 10.82 -5.85 -0.90
N TYR A 166 10.07 -6.93 -0.62
CA TYR A 166 10.14 -7.63 0.67
C TYR A 166 10.93 -8.94 0.54
N PHE A 167 11.98 -9.10 1.34
CA PHE A 167 12.74 -10.35 1.36
C PHE A 167 13.43 -10.60 2.71
N PRO A 168 12.93 -11.48 3.58
CA PRO A 168 11.75 -12.33 3.44
C PRO A 168 10.43 -11.58 3.64
N TYR A 169 9.34 -12.26 3.30
CA TYR A 169 7.97 -11.76 3.45
C TYR A 169 7.09 -12.79 4.19
N LEU A 170 6.34 -12.33 5.19
CA LEU A 170 5.38 -13.10 5.97
C LEU A 170 4.01 -12.42 5.90
N LEU A 171 3.10 -13.05 5.16
CA LEU A 171 1.70 -12.67 5.12
C LEU A 171 0.91 -13.57 6.07
N ILE A 172 0.32 -12.99 7.11
CA ILE A 172 -0.50 -13.73 8.07
C ILE A 172 -1.97 -13.64 7.65
N ASN A 173 -2.46 -12.42 7.45
CA ASN A 173 -3.86 -12.12 7.11
C ASN A 173 -3.95 -10.80 6.34
N LYS A 174 -5.15 -10.48 5.84
CA LYS A 174 -5.43 -9.14 5.27
C LYS A 174 -5.04 -8.06 6.29
N LYS A 175 -4.27 -7.07 5.82
CA LYS A 175 -3.71 -5.97 6.63
C LYS A 175 -2.81 -6.42 7.80
N ARG A 176 -2.34 -7.67 7.79
CA ARG A 176 -1.45 -8.24 8.82
C ARG A 176 -0.28 -8.98 8.17
N TYR A 177 0.84 -8.29 8.01
CA TYR A 177 2.03 -8.84 7.39
C TYR A 177 3.31 -8.19 7.94
N ALA A 178 4.42 -8.90 7.76
CA ALA A 178 5.76 -8.40 8.06
C ALA A 178 6.74 -8.77 6.95
N GLY A 179 7.78 -7.96 6.77
CA GLY A 179 8.86 -8.28 5.85
C GLY A 179 10.04 -7.34 6.02
N LEU A 180 11.22 -7.81 5.60
CA LEU A 180 12.37 -6.92 5.49
C LEU A 180 12.20 -6.05 4.26
N TYR A 181 12.24 -4.75 4.47
CA TYR A 181 11.96 -3.70 3.51
C TYR A 181 13.23 -3.32 2.76
N TYR A 182 13.23 -3.42 1.43
CA TYR A 182 14.36 -3.04 0.58
C TYR A 182 13.95 -1.96 -0.43
N THR A 183 14.60 -0.79 -0.36
CA THR A 183 14.65 0.20 -1.45
C THR A 183 15.87 0.06 -2.35
N LYS A 184 16.95 -0.55 -1.83
CA LYS A 184 18.19 -0.85 -2.54
C LYS A 184 18.49 -2.35 -2.44
N PRO A 185 19.23 -2.93 -3.40
CA PRO A 185 19.41 -4.38 -3.46
C PRO A 185 20.32 -4.94 -2.35
N ASP A 186 21.28 -4.14 -1.85
CA ASP A 186 22.37 -4.67 -1.03
C ASP A 186 21.99 -4.89 0.45
N VAL A 187 21.23 -3.96 1.03
CA VAL A 187 20.92 -3.93 2.47
C VAL A 187 19.46 -3.58 2.68
N HIS A 188 18.82 -4.24 3.65
CA HIS A 188 17.47 -3.92 4.06
C HIS A 188 17.44 -2.61 4.84
N ASP A 189 16.43 -1.78 4.61
CA ASP A 189 16.27 -0.50 5.30
C ASP A 189 15.74 -0.70 6.72
N LYS A 190 14.76 -1.60 6.88
CA LYS A 190 14.10 -1.90 8.16
C LYS A 190 13.22 -3.15 8.09
N MET A 191 12.80 -3.64 9.25
CA MET A 191 11.67 -4.57 9.35
C MET A 191 10.35 -3.78 9.32
N ASP A 192 9.52 -4.00 8.30
CA ASP A 192 8.19 -3.39 8.22
C ASP A 192 7.14 -4.35 8.79
N CYS A 193 6.34 -3.88 9.74
CA CYS A 193 5.26 -4.62 10.39
C CYS A 193 3.96 -3.85 10.20
N LYS A 194 3.00 -4.44 9.48
CA LYS A 194 1.67 -3.84 9.26
C LYS A 194 0.61 -4.62 10.01
N GLY A 195 -0.13 -3.93 10.88
CA GLY A 195 -1.30 -4.47 11.61
C GLY A 195 -1.02 -5.59 12.61
N LEU A 196 0.25 -5.97 12.79
CA LEU A 196 0.69 -6.90 13.82
C LEU A 196 0.64 -6.25 15.21
N GLU A 197 0.56 -7.08 16.24
CA GLU A 197 0.48 -6.68 17.64
C GLU A 197 1.70 -5.84 18.08
N THR A 198 2.82 -5.93 17.36
CA THR A 198 4.04 -5.12 17.57
C THR A 198 3.84 -3.62 17.37
N VAL A 199 2.89 -3.21 16.52
CA VAL A 199 2.61 -1.80 16.21
C VAL A 199 1.29 -1.31 16.79
N ARG A 200 0.56 -2.18 17.51
CA ARG A 200 -0.70 -1.86 18.15
C ARG A 200 -0.48 -1.37 19.58
N ARG A 201 -1.22 -0.32 19.98
CA ARG A 201 -1.07 0.34 21.29
C ARG A 201 -1.99 -0.22 22.38
N ASP A 202 -2.92 -1.10 22.02
CA ASP A 202 -3.90 -1.72 22.91
C ASP A 202 -3.38 -3.00 23.61
N ASN A 203 -2.12 -3.36 23.37
CA ASN A 203 -1.46 -4.52 23.97
C ASN A 203 -0.42 -4.08 25.01
N CYS A 204 -0.03 -5.01 25.90
CA CYS A 204 1.06 -4.74 26.83
C CYS A 204 2.44 -4.72 26.12
N PRO A 205 3.41 -3.95 26.64
CA PRO A 205 4.76 -3.87 26.05
C PRO A 205 5.46 -5.23 25.87
N LEU A 206 5.15 -6.20 26.75
CA LEU A 206 5.70 -7.55 26.66
C LEU A 206 5.41 -8.20 25.30
N VAL A 207 4.15 -8.14 24.84
CA VAL A 207 3.74 -8.78 23.58
C VAL A 207 4.49 -8.18 22.39
N ALA A 208 4.57 -6.84 22.32
CA ALA A 208 5.28 -6.17 21.24
C ALA A 208 6.78 -6.51 21.25
N THR A 209 7.39 -6.54 22.43
CA THR A 209 8.81 -6.89 22.60
C THR A 209 9.09 -8.32 22.16
N VAL A 210 8.27 -9.27 22.60
CA VAL A 210 8.44 -10.68 22.29
C VAL A 210 8.31 -10.91 20.79
N LEU A 211 7.26 -10.37 20.17
CA LEU A 211 7.01 -10.55 18.75
C LEU A 211 8.10 -9.88 17.89
N ASN A 212 8.57 -8.69 18.24
CA ASN A 212 9.68 -8.05 17.51
C ASN A 212 10.95 -8.91 17.56
N ASN A 213 11.32 -9.42 18.75
CA ASN A 213 12.49 -10.30 18.89
C ASN A 213 12.32 -11.62 18.13
N CYS A 214 11.13 -12.22 18.16
CA CYS A 214 10.85 -13.44 17.41
C CYS A 214 10.93 -13.18 15.89
N LEU A 215 10.36 -12.07 15.42
CA LEU A 215 10.41 -11.69 14.00
C LEU A 215 11.84 -11.40 13.56
N GLU A 216 12.64 -10.71 14.37
CA GLU A 216 14.05 -10.45 14.09
C GLU A 216 14.82 -11.77 13.90
N LYS A 217 14.65 -12.72 14.83
CA LYS A 217 15.26 -14.06 14.75
C LYS A 217 14.80 -14.87 13.54
N LEU A 218 13.54 -14.75 13.15
CA LEU A 218 12.98 -15.47 12.01
C LEU A 218 13.41 -14.85 10.67
N MET A 219 13.40 -13.52 10.58
CA MET A 219 13.55 -12.80 9.32
C MET A 219 14.99 -12.41 9.01
N ILE A 220 15.75 -12.01 10.04
CA ILE A 220 17.15 -11.59 9.94
C ILE A 220 18.06 -12.79 10.19
N ASP A 221 18.00 -13.39 11.39
CA ASP A 221 18.90 -14.49 11.77
C ASP A 221 18.57 -15.81 11.04
N ARG A 222 17.40 -15.89 10.39
CA ARG A 222 16.87 -17.08 9.72
C ARG A 222 16.88 -18.33 10.61
N ASN A 223 16.65 -18.13 11.91
CA ASN A 223 16.72 -19.19 12.91
C ASN A 223 15.40 -19.34 13.68
N ALA A 224 14.55 -20.25 13.20
CA ALA A 224 13.26 -20.54 13.83
C ALA A 224 13.39 -21.17 15.21
N ASN A 225 14.43 -21.98 15.44
CA ASN A 225 14.67 -22.59 16.74
C ASN A 225 15.06 -21.54 17.78
N ALA A 226 15.89 -20.56 17.42
CA ALA A 226 16.24 -19.46 18.32
C ALA A 226 15.02 -18.61 18.70
N ALA A 227 14.10 -18.36 17.75
CA ALA A 227 12.84 -17.68 18.03
C ALA A 227 11.95 -18.49 18.99
N LEU A 228 11.86 -19.81 18.77
CA LEU A 228 11.09 -20.71 19.63
C LEU A 228 11.64 -20.77 21.06
N GLU A 229 12.95 -20.95 21.21
CA GLU A 229 13.60 -20.99 22.53
C GLU A 229 13.49 -19.66 23.27
N TYR A 230 13.58 -18.54 22.54
CA TYR A 230 13.31 -17.22 23.11
C TYR A 230 11.88 -17.11 23.64
N ALA A 231 10.88 -17.53 22.86
CA ALA A 231 9.48 -17.50 23.29
C ALA A 231 9.24 -18.39 24.53
N LYS A 232 9.79 -19.62 24.54
CA LYS A 232 9.71 -20.52 25.70
C LYS A 232 10.32 -19.90 26.95
N ARG A 233 11.48 -19.26 26.83
CA ARG A 233 12.14 -18.58 27.95
C ARG A 233 11.26 -17.46 28.52
N VAL A 234 10.68 -16.62 27.66
CA VAL A 234 9.79 -15.54 28.13
C VAL A 234 8.54 -16.09 28.81
N ILE A 235 7.95 -17.18 28.29
CA ILE A 235 6.82 -17.86 28.94
C ILE A 235 7.24 -18.38 30.33
N SER A 236 8.41 -19.00 30.44
CA SER A 236 8.95 -19.45 31.74
C SER A 236 9.18 -18.28 32.69
N ASP A 237 9.73 -17.15 32.22
CA ASP A 237 9.95 -15.96 33.04
C ASP A 237 8.64 -15.37 33.55
N LEU A 238 7.61 -15.35 32.71
CA LEU A 238 6.28 -14.89 33.09
C LEU A 238 5.67 -15.79 34.17
N LEU A 239 5.74 -17.12 34.01
CA LEU A 239 5.18 -18.08 34.97
C LEU A 239 5.96 -18.12 36.29
N CYS A 240 7.26 -17.80 36.26
CA CYS A 240 8.11 -17.70 37.45
C CYS A 240 8.10 -16.30 38.10
N TYR A 241 7.19 -15.40 37.69
CA TYR A 241 7.10 -14.03 38.21
C TYR A 241 8.40 -13.21 38.07
N ARG A 242 9.18 -13.47 37.02
CA ARG A 242 10.45 -12.78 36.70
C ARG A 242 10.31 -11.64 35.69
N ILE A 243 9.08 -11.27 35.33
CA ILE A 243 8.78 -10.17 34.41
C ILE A 243 8.34 -8.95 35.22
N ASP A 244 8.94 -7.79 34.89
CA ASP A 244 8.59 -6.52 35.51
C ASP A 244 7.14 -6.10 35.17
N ILE A 245 6.44 -5.54 36.15
CA ILE A 245 5.03 -5.13 36.00
C ILE A 245 4.85 -4.09 34.90
N SER A 246 5.84 -3.23 34.65
CA SER A 246 5.77 -2.23 33.56
C SER A 246 5.54 -2.87 32.18
N MET A 247 6.01 -4.10 31.98
CA MET A 247 5.83 -4.85 30.74
C MET A 247 4.41 -5.39 30.57
N LEU A 248 3.60 -5.38 31.64
CA LEU A 248 2.23 -5.91 31.68
C LEU A 248 1.16 -4.81 31.63
N ILE A 249 1.55 -3.53 31.62
CA ILE A 249 0.63 -2.40 31.55
C ILE A 249 -0.11 -2.39 30.20
N ILE A 250 -1.44 -2.27 30.24
CA ILE A 250 -2.29 -2.11 29.06
C ILE A 250 -2.91 -0.72 29.08
N SER A 251 -2.84 -0.02 27.95
CA SER A 251 -3.45 1.30 27.78
C SER A 251 -4.58 1.23 26.76
N LYS A 252 -5.73 1.80 27.10
CA LYS A 252 -6.87 1.93 26.19
C LYS A 252 -7.47 3.32 26.31
N GLU A 253 -7.83 3.89 25.17
CA GLU A 253 -8.54 5.15 25.14
C GLU A 253 -9.94 4.99 25.74
N LEU A 254 -10.31 5.90 26.64
CA LEU A 254 -11.66 5.98 27.17
C LEU A 254 -12.52 6.82 26.22
N THR A 255 -13.33 6.15 25.42
CA THR A 255 -14.28 6.81 24.53
C THR A 255 -15.52 7.29 25.29
N ARG A 256 -16.14 8.38 24.83
CA ARG A 256 -17.41 8.90 25.36
C ARG A 256 -18.59 7.97 25.08
#